data_AF-A0A350PW64-F1
#
_entry.id   AF-A0A350PW64-F1
#
_cell.length_a   1.000
_cell.length_b   1.000
_cell.length_c   1.000
_cell.angle_alpha   90.00
_cell.angle_beta   90.00
_cell.angle_gamma   90.00
#
_symmetry.space_group_name_H-M   'P 1'
#
loop_
_entity.id
_entity.type
_entity.pdbx_description
1 polymer ?
#
loop_
_entity_poly.entity_id
_entity_poly.type
_entity_poly.pdbx_seq_one_letter_code
_entity_poly.pdbx_strand_id
1 'polypeptide(L)'
;MMTLLIAGHQLRLLSKSRGLLALFVAAPLLMIFVFGQAFTGIFNATGAGIAAADYFGVTLFTMAVFQGSFIAAWGIFKERKANADSRLYLAPLGRGARLYGTFLGSWAALLALGSLVLLAARFILSVNYGPSPAVALLLLAVESGLASALGVAVACLIGDERPAGAILNTVVPLLVFLGGGYTIIPDSGFLHDISVASPLRWINLALLAATRPEPNRYLLPAILICLPAAALLLALASLGQPRPALAGLKTRRAP
;
A
#
# COMPACT_ATOMS: atom_id res chain seq x y z
N MET A 1 -24.04 4.71 -2.37
CA MET A 1 -24.15 5.62 -1.20
C MET A 1 -23.44 5.07 0.04
N MET A 2 -23.71 3.84 0.49
CA MET A 2 -23.04 3.24 1.67
C MET A 2 -21.51 3.06 1.54
N THR A 3 -21.00 2.74 0.35
CA THR A 3 -19.55 2.60 0.07
C THR A 3 -18.77 3.90 0.33
N LEU A 4 -19.30 5.03 -0.14
CA LEU A 4 -18.72 6.37 0.05
C LEU A 4 -18.78 6.81 1.52
N LEU A 5 -19.83 6.42 2.26
CA LEU A 5 -19.93 6.71 3.69
C LEU A 5 -18.88 5.94 4.51
N ILE A 6 -18.63 4.67 4.19
CA ILE A 6 -17.59 3.85 4.84
C ILE A 6 -16.21 4.41 4.51
N ALA A 7 -15.96 4.75 3.25
CA ALA A 7 -14.71 5.37 2.82
C ALA A 7 -14.47 6.71 3.55
N GLY A 8 -15.49 7.56 3.64
CA GLY A 8 -15.43 8.84 4.35
C GLY A 8 -15.23 8.68 5.87
N HIS A 9 -15.82 7.64 6.47
CA HIS A 9 -15.64 7.34 7.89
C HIS A 9 -14.23 6.85 8.21
N GLN A 10 -13.67 5.94 7.39
CA GLN A 10 -12.29 5.45 7.49
C GLN A 10 -11.28 6.61 7.38
N LEU A 11 -11.46 7.49 6.40
CA LEU A 11 -10.61 8.66 6.21
C LEU A 11 -10.69 9.62 7.41
N ARG A 12 -11.89 9.83 7.96
CA ARG A 12 -12.09 10.68 9.15
C ARG A 12 -11.48 10.05 10.41
N LEU A 13 -11.47 8.73 10.52
CA LEU A 13 -10.86 7.99 11.63
C LEU A 13 -9.33 8.09 11.60
N LEU A 14 -8.73 7.92 10.41
CA LEU A 14 -7.29 8.14 10.21
C LEU A 14 -6.91 9.59 10.50
N SER A 15 -7.70 10.55 10.01
CA SER A 15 -7.49 12.00 10.24
C SER A 15 -7.52 12.40 11.72
N LYS A 16 -8.31 11.71 12.55
CA LYS A 16 -8.41 12.00 13.99
C LYS A 16 -7.20 11.48 14.79
N SER A 17 -6.48 10.47 14.32
CA SER A 17 -5.26 9.96 14.97
C SER A 17 -4.02 10.76 14.56
N ARG A 18 -3.91 12.01 15.04
CA ARG A 18 -2.83 12.95 14.69
C ARG A 18 -1.42 12.35 14.88
N GLY A 19 -1.21 11.58 15.95
CA GLY A 19 0.09 10.94 16.22
C GLY A 19 0.44 9.82 15.24
N LEU A 20 -0.54 9.00 14.83
CA LEU A 20 -0.31 7.91 13.87
C LEU A 20 -0.02 8.45 12.47
N LEU A 21 -0.72 9.52 12.08
CA LEU A 21 -0.47 10.20 10.80
C LEU A 21 0.89 10.90 10.77
N ALA A 22 1.22 11.61 11.85
CA ALA A 22 2.52 12.25 11.99
C ALA A 22 3.64 11.21 11.91
N LEU A 23 3.49 10.06 12.57
CA LEU A 23 4.46 8.97 12.52
C LEU A 23 4.59 8.37 11.12
N PHE A 24 3.48 8.12 10.43
CA PHE A 24 3.49 7.53 9.09
C PHE A 24 4.13 8.43 8.03
N VAL A 25 4.10 9.75 8.22
CA VAL A 25 4.74 10.72 7.30
C VAL A 25 6.16 11.05 7.75
N ALA A 26 6.37 11.29 9.05
CA ALA A 26 7.66 11.71 9.57
C ALA A 26 8.68 10.58 9.60
N ALA A 27 8.27 9.34 9.91
CA ALA A 27 9.22 8.22 9.99
C ALA A 27 9.88 7.90 8.63
N PRO A 28 9.14 7.81 7.51
CA PRO A 28 9.77 7.65 6.20
C PRO A 28 10.64 8.85 5.82
N LEU A 29 10.19 10.08 6.10
CA LEU A 29 10.97 11.28 5.77
C LEU A 29 12.29 11.33 6.54
N LEU A 30 12.26 11.02 7.84
CA LEU A 30 13.45 10.93 8.68
C LEU A 30 14.38 9.82 8.18
N MET A 31 13.85 8.66 7.81
CA MET A 31 14.66 7.57 7.27
C MET A 31 15.29 7.92 5.92
N ILE A 32 14.55 8.56 5.02
CA ILE A 32 15.09 9.05 3.74
C ILE A 32 16.24 10.03 3.99
N PHE A 33 16.06 10.97 4.91
CA PHE A 33 17.12 11.92 5.26
C PHE A 33 18.35 11.21 5.84
N VAL A 34 18.15 10.35 6.84
CA VAL A 34 19.25 9.64 7.51
C VAL A 34 20.01 8.74 6.54
N PHE A 35 19.32 7.92 5.75
CA PHE A 35 19.96 7.01 4.80
C PHE A 35 20.59 7.78 3.63
N GLY A 36 19.93 8.83 3.13
CA GLY A 36 20.50 9.70 2.11
C GLY A 36 21.85 10.26 2.55
N GLN A 37 21.95 10.79 3.77
CA GLN A 37 23.22 11.31 4.30
C GLN A 37 24.24 10.21 4.61
N ALA A 38 23.80 9.13 5.28
CA ALA A 38 24.70 8.06 5.73
C ALA A 38 25.39 7.32 4.57
N PHE A 39 24.70 7.12 3.46
CA PHE A 39 25.20 6.32 2.33
C PHE A 39 25.75 7.16 1.16
N THR A 40 25.78 8.49 1.28
CA THR A 40 26.30 9.37 0.20
C THR A 40 27.73 9.02 -0.20
N GLY A 41 28.63 8.76 0.77
CA GLY A 41 30.02 8.41 0.47
C GLY A 41 30.17 7.11 -0.33
N ILE A 42 29.33 6.11 -0.06
CA ILE A 42 29.36 4.80 -0.74
C ILE A 42 28.85 4.94 -2.18
N PHE A 43 27.75 5.66 -2.39
CA PHE A 43 27.20 5.86 -3.74
C PHE A 43 28.14 6.68 -4.63
N ASN A 44 28.82 7.69 -4.07
CA ASN A 44 29.82 8.47 -4.81
C ASN A 44 31.02 7.59 -5.22
N ALA A 45 31.47 6.69 -4.35
CA ALA A 45 32.56 5.76 -4.65
C ALA A 45 32.19 4.70 -5.69
N THR A 46 30.91 4.31 -5.77
CA THR A 46 30.43 3.25 -6.69
C THR A 46 30.22 3.77 -8.11
N GLY A 47 30.16 5.09 -8.33
CA GLY A 47 29.99 5.68 -9.65
C GLY A 47 28.62 5.38 -10.30
N ALA A 48 27.61 5.01 -9.51
CA ALA A 48 26.31 4.53 -9.99
C ALA A 48 25.46 5.58 -10.73
N GLY A 49 25.91 6.84 -10.81
CA GLY A 49 25.22 7.93 -11.50
C GLY A 49 23.89 8.37 -10.87
N ILE A 50 23.58 7.87 -9.67
CA ILE A 50 22.39 8.23 -8.89
C ILE A 50 22.85 8.63 -7.49
N ALA A 51 22.33 9.75 -6.96
CA ALA A 51 22.61 10.17 -5.60
C ALA A 51 21.94 9.21 -4.59
N ALA A 52 22.61 8.93 -3.47
CA ALA A 52 22.04 8.09 -2.41
C ALA A 52 20.67 8.61 -1.93
N ALA A 53 20.53 9.93 -1.80
CA ALA A 53 19.27 10.59 -1.43
C ALA A 53 18.14 10.29 -2.43
N ASP A 54 18.42 10.25 -3.73
CA ASP A 54 17.43 9.93 -4.76
C ASP A 54 17.04 8.45 -4.71
N TYR A 55 18.03 7.57 -4.55
CA TYR A 55 17.79 6.14 -4.45
C TYR A 55 16.92 5.79 -3.23
N PHE A 56 17.34 6.21 -2.04
CA PHE A 56 16.58 5.96 -0.80
C PHE A 56 15.29 6.75 -0.73
N GLY A 57 15.24 7.94 -1.34
CA GLY A 57 14.04 8.74 -1.49
C GLY A 57 12.95 8.04 -2.31
N VAL A 58 13.32 7.22 -3.28
CA VAL A 58 12.38 6.35 -4.01
C VAL A 58 12.06 5.09 -3.22
N THR A 59 13.07 4.32 -2.80
CA THR A 59 12.86 2.97 -2.26
C THR A 59 12.22 2.95 -0.88
N LEU A 60 12.54 3.91 -0.01
CA LEU A 60 11.91 4.02 1.32
C LEU A 60 10.52 4.65 1.23
N PHE A 61 10.28 5.50 0.23
CA PHE A 61 8.95 6.05 -0.06
C PHE A 61 7.98 4.93 -0.45
N THR A 62 8.34 4.10 -1.43
CA THR A 62 7.50 2.98 -1.88
C THR A 62 7.31 1.96 -0.77
N MET A 63 8.38 1.62 -0.04
CA MET A 63 8.29 0.80 1.15
C MET A 63 7.24 1.34 2.15
N ALA A 64 7.28 2.64 2.47
CA ALA A 64 6.33 3.25 3.39
C ALA A 64 4.88 3.18 2.87
N VAL A 65 4.66 3.46 1.58
CA VAL A 65 3.33 3.36 0.95
C VAL A 65 2.81 1.93 0.99
N PHE A 66 3.66 0.94 0.70
CA PHE A 66 3.28 -0.47 0.65
C PHE A 66 3.00 -1.06 2.05
N GLN A 67 3.68 -0.56 3.08
CA GLN A 67 3.32 -0.80 4.49
C GLN A 67 1.91 -0.25 4.84
N GLY A 68 1.32 0.59 3.99
CA GLY A 68 -0.08 0.98 4.07
C GLY A 68 -1.09 -0.16 3.95
N SER A 69 -0.67 -1.34 3.46
CA SER A 69 -1.49 -2.56 3.45
C SER A 69 -2.02 -2.96 4.83
N PHE A 70 -1.28 -2.69 5.90
CA PHE A 70 -1.74 -2.90 7.27
C PHE A 70 -2.94 -2.02 7.63
N ILE A 71 -2.95 -0.77 7.16
CA ILE A 71 -4.08 0.16 7.37
C ILE A 71 -5.34 -0.39 6.69
N ALA A 72 -5.20 -0.87 5.47
CA ALA A 72 -6.30 -1.46 4.71
C ALA A 72 -6.88 -2.72 5.39
N ALA A 73 -6.01 -3.61 5.89
CA ALA A 73 -6.41 -4.80 6.63
C ALA A 73 -7.13 -4.44 7.94
N TRP A 74 -6.58 -3.51 8.71
CA TRP A 74 -7.16 -3.03 9.96
C TRP A 74 -8.54 -2.41 9.74
N GLY A 75 -8.74 -1.70 8.62
CA GLY A 75 -10.03 -1.16 8.21
C GLY A 75 -11.14 -2.21 8.17
N ILE A 76 -10.86 -3.40 7.63
CA ILE A 76 -11.81 -4.53 7.58
C ILE A 76 -12.08 -5.10 8.98
N PHE A 77 -11.05 -5.34 9.78
CA PHE A 77 -11.22 -5.90 11.13
C PHE A 77 -12.00 -4.97 12.05
N LYS A 78 -11.73 -3.67 11.97
CA LYS A 78 -12.46 -2.66 12.72
C LYS A 78 -13.93 -2.62 12.34
N GLU A 79 -14.24 -2.69 11.05
CA GLU A 79 -15.63 -2.74 10.60
C GLU A 79 -16.33 -4.03 11.08
N ARG A 80 -15.64 -5.18 11.08
CA ARG A 80 -16.18 -6.44 11.61
C ARG A 80 -16.51 -6.33 13.10
N LYS A 81 -15.60 -5.78 13.92
CA LYS A 81 -15.84 -5.56 15.35
C LYS A 81 -16.99 -4.59 15.61
N ALA A 82 -17.04 -3.47 14.88
CA ALA A 82 -18.12 -2.49 15.01
C ALA A 82 -19.52 -3.05 14.65
N ASN A 83 -19.59 -4.03 13.74
CA ASN A 83 -20.84 -4.72 13.41
C ASN A 83 -21.21 -5.84 14.41
N ALA A 84 -20.24 -6.37 15.16
CA ALA A 84 -20.48 -7.36 16.21
C ALA A 84 -21.05 -6.70 17.49
N ASP A 85 -20.70 -5.44 17.73
CA ASP A 85 -21.33 -4.64 18.79
C ASP A 85 -22.79 -4.33 18.42
N SER A 86 -23.71 -4.76 19.28
CA SER A 86 -25.18 -4.82 19.12
C SER A 86 -25.89 -3.53 18.66
N ARG A 87 -25.18 -2.40 18.50
CA ARG A 87 -25.74 -1.10 18.12
C ARG A 87 -25.76 -0.84 16.61
N LEU A 88 -25.08 -1.64 15.78
CA LEU A 88 -25.06 -1.48 14.30
C LEU A 88 -25.91 -2.49 13.52
N TYR A 89 -26.69 -3.35 14.20
CA TYR A 89 -27.53 -4.38 13.58
C TYR A 89 -28.60 -3.87 12.60
N LEU A 90 -28.84 -2.55 12.55
CA LEU A 90 -29.89 -1.93 11.74
C LEU A 90 -29.45 -1.58 10.30
N ALA A 91 -28.17 -1.66 9.97
CA ALA A 91 -27.68 -1.43 8.61
C ALA A 91 -27.01 -2.69 8.06
N PRO A 92 -27.73 -3.59 7.37
CA PRO A 92 -27.12 -4.72 6.67
C PRO A 92 -26.26 -4.18 5.51
N LEU A 93 -24.98 -3.93 5.79
CA LEU A 93 -24.00 -3.57 4.77
C LEU A 93 -23.77 -4.79 3.86
N GLY A 94 -24.08 -4.65 2.57
CA GLY A 94 -23.84 -5.69 1.59
C GLY A 94 -22.34 -6.05 1.50
N ARG A 95 -22.06 -7.32 1.24
CA ARG A 95 -20.71 -7.90 1.08
C ARG A 95 -19.76 -7.07 0.21
N GLY A 96 -20.21 -6.76 -1.01
CA GLY A 96 -19.45 -5.93 -1.94
C GLY A 96 -19.29 -4.48 -1.45
N ALA A 97 -20.28 -3.93 -0.76
CA ALA A 97 -20.20 -2.58 -0.23
C ALA A 97 -19.13 -2.45 0.86
N ARG A 98 -18.96 -3.47 1.72
CA ARG A 98 -17.87 -3.53 2.71
C ARG A 98 -16.50 -3.64 2.04
N LEU A 99 -16.35 -4.59 1.11
CA LEU A 99 -15.07 -4.86 0.43
C LEU A 99 -14.60 -3.64 -0.35
N TYR A 100 -15.41 -3.18 -1.31
CA TYR A 100 -15.05 -2.09 -2.19
C TYR A 100 -15.08 -0.74 -1.46
N GLY A 101 -15.93 -0.57 -0.44
CA GLY A 101 -15.93 0.62 0.39
C GLY A 101 -14.63 0.77 1.20
N THR A 102 -14.16 -0.31 1.82
CA THR A 102 -12.88 -0.29 2.56
C THR A 102 -11.68 -0.18 1.62
N PHE A 103 -11.70 -0.89 0.49
CA PHE A 103 -10.67 -0.77 -0.54
C PHE A 103 -10.54 0.68 -1.04
N LEU A 104 -11.64 1.30 -1.49
CA LEU A 104 -11.61 2.67 -2.00
C LEU A 104 -11.22 3.68 -0.91
N GLY A 105 -11.69 3.47 0.33
CA GLY A 105 -11.34 4.33 1.46
C GLY A 105 -9.86 4.25 1.83
N SER A 106 -9.31 3.04 1.91
CA SER A 106 -7.89 2.83 2.18
C SER A 106 -7.01 3.30 1.02
N TRP A 107 -7.40 3.04 -0.22
CA TRP A 107 -6.70 3.52 -1.40
C TRP A 107 -6.61 5.04 -1.44
N ALA A 108 -7.73 5.74 -1.24
CA ALA A 108 -7.75 7.20 -1.20
C ALA A 108 -6.91 7.76 -0.03
N ALA A 109 -6.95 7.10 1.13
CA ALA A 109 -6.15 7.50 2.28
C ALA A 109 -4.64 7.32 2.04
N LEU A 110 -4.23 6.18 1.48
CA LEU A 110 -2.84 5.91 1.13
C LEU A 110 -2.34 6.81 0.00
N LEU A 111 -3.19 7.10 -0.99
CA LEU A 111 -2.86 8.04 -2.05
C LEU A 111 -2.65 9.45 -1.49
N ALA A 112 -3.49 9.91 -0.56
CA ALA A 112 -3.34 11.22 0.08
C ALA A 112 -2.07 11.28 0.96
N LEU A 113 -1.84 10.26 1.79
CA LEU A 113 -0.65 10.20 2.65
C LEU A 113 0.64 10.05 1.87
N GLY A 114 0.66 9.17 0.87
CA GLY A 114 1.79 9.00 -0.04
C GLY A 114 2.07 10.27 -0.82
N SER A 115 1.04 11.01 -1.25
CA SER A 115 1.24 12.30 -1.92
C SER A 115 1.91 13.30 -1.00
N LEU A 116 1.51 13.35 0.27
CA LEU A 116 2.14 14.22 1.27
C LEU A 116 3.62 13.85 1.48
N VAL A 117 3.93 12.55 1.60
CA VAL A 117 5.32 12.07 1.74
C VAL A 117 6.15 12.40 0.50
N LEU A 118 5.60 12.16 -0.70
CA LEU A 118 6.27 12.46 -1.98
C LEU A 118 6.58 13.95 -2.11
N LEU A 119 5.62 14.81 -1.81
CA LEU A 119 5.82 16.26 -1.85
C LEU A 119 6.84 16.71 -0.78
N ALA A 120 6.75 16.17 0.44
CA ALA A 120 7.71 16.46 1.50
C ALA A 120 9.14 16.02 1.12
N ALA A 121 9.31 14.82 0.58
CA ALA A 121 10.60 14.33 0.12
C ALA A 121 11.16 15.19 -1.04
N ARG A 122 10.30 15.59 -1.98
CA ARG A 122 10.71 16.47 -3.10
C ARG A 122 11.11 17.87 -2.64
N PHE A 123 10.35 18.51 -1.75
CA PHE A 123 10.57 19.91 -1.38
C PHE A 123 11.50 20.12 -0.18
N ILE A 124 11.45 19.23 0.82
CA ILE A 124 12.25 19.34 2.04
C ILE A 124 13.62 18.69 1.86
N LEU A 125 13.65 17.52 1.22
CA LEU A 125 14.87 16.72 1.04
C LEU A 125 15.47 16.81 -0.37
N SER A 126 14.84 17.58 -1.26
CA SER A 126 15.27 17.77 -2.65
C SER A 126 15.43 16.46 -3.44
N VAL A 127 14.64 15.43 -3.10
CA VAL A 127 14.65 14.14 -3.81
C VAL A 127 14.11 14.31 -5.23
N ASN A 128 14.86 13.78 -6.20
CA ASN A 128 14.47 13.81 -7.60
C ASN A 128 13.52 12.64 -7.94
N TYR A 129 12.30 12.96 -8.33
CA TYR A 129 11.31 12.00 -8.87
C TYR A 129 11.06 12.17 -10.37
N GLY A 130 11.96 12.88 -11.06
CA GLY A 130 11.84 13.21 -12.47
C GLY A 130 11.14 14.53 -12.78
N PRO A 131 11.19 14.96 -14.06
CA PRO A 131 10.64 16.23 -14.50
C PRO A 131 9.11 16.25 -14.47
N SER A 132 8.47 15.10 -14.69
CA SER A 132 7.01 14.97 -14.72
C SER A 132 6.47 14.44 -13.38
N PRO A 133 5.85 15.29 -12.54
CA PRO A 133 5.23 14.84 -11.30
C PRO A 133 4.06 13.87 -11.55
N ALA A 134 3.47 13.91 -12.75
CA ALA A 134 2.37 13.03 -13.13
C ALA A 134 2.78 11.55 -13.14
N VAL A 135 4.02 11.23 -13.55
CA VAL A 135 4.51 9.84 -13.57
C VAL A 135 4.62 9.30 -12.15
N ALA A 136 5.19 10.10 -11.23
CA ALA A 136 5.34 9.70 -9.83
C ALA A 136 3.99 9.53 -9.12
N LEU A 137 3.02 10.43 -9.38
CA LEU A 137 1.66 10.32 -8.86
C LEU A 137 0.89 9.12 -9.43
N LEU A 138 1.09 8.80 -10.71
CA LEU A 138 0.49 7.62 -11.33
C LEU A 138 1.01 6.33 -10.70
N LEU A 139 2.34 6.21 -10.54
CA LEU A 139 2.96 5.05 -9.91
C LEU A 139 2.53 4.91 -8.45
N LEU A 140 2.44 6.02 -7.71
CA LEU A 140 1.87 6.04 -6.36
C LEU A 140 0.41 5.56 -6.34
N ALA A 141 -0.43 5.97 -7.30
CA ALA A 141 -1.82 5.54 -7.36
C ALA A 141 -1.94 4.03 -7.63
N VAL A 142 -1.08 3.49 -8.49
CA VAL A 142 -1.00 2.06 -8.79
C VAL A 142 -0.52 1.27 -7.58
N GLU A 143 0.56 1.72 -6.94
CA GLU A 143 1.15 1.07 -5.77
C GLU A 143 0.21 1.09 -4.56
N SER A 144 -0.37 2.25 -4.24
CA SER A 144 -1.31 2.37 -3.13
C SER A 144 -2.57 1.55 -3.35
N GLY A 145 -2.99 1.36 -4.61
CA GLY A 145 -4.07 0.46 -4.99
C GLY A 145 -3.71 -1.00 -4.72
N LEU A 146 -2.52 -1.44 -5.13
CA LEU A 146 -2.02 -2.78 -4.85
C LEU A 146 -1.88 -3.05 -3.34
N ALA A 147 -1.31 -2.11 -2.59
CA ALA A 147 -1.16 -2.21 -1.13
C ALA A 147 -2.52 -2.34 -0.44
N SER A 148 -3.50 -1.52 -0.86
CA SER A 148 -4.86 -1.57 -0.33
C SER A 148 -5.56 -2.89 -0.66
N ALA A 149 -5.41 -3.38 -1.90
CA ALA A 149 -5.96 -4.66 -2.34
C ALA A 149 -5.37 -5.83 -1.53
N LEU A 150 -4.06 -5.85 -1.30
CA LEU A 150 -3.39 -6.87 -0.49
C LEU A 150 -3.93 -6.88 0.94
N GLY A 151 -3.99 -5.73 1.60
CA GLY A 151 -4.49 -5.62 2.97
C GLY A 151 -5.95 -6.08 3.11
N VAL A 152 -6.82 -5.62 2.21
CA VAL A 152 -8.22 -6.04 2.18
C VAL A 152 -8.35 -7.53 1.90
N ALA A 153 -7.58 -8.07 0.95
CA ALA A 153 -7.64 -9.48 0.58
C ALA A 153 -7.23 -10.40 1.73
N VAL A 154 -6.09 -10.13 2.37
CA VAL A 154 -5.64 -10.90 3.53
C VAL A 154 -6.66 -10.83 4.66
N ALA A 155 -7.20 -9.65 4.98
CA ALA A 155 -8.20 -9.52 6.04
C ALA A 155 -9.51 -10.26 5.72
N CYS A 156 -9.92 -10.28 4.45
CA CYS A 156 -11.13 -10.97 4.01
C CYS A 156 -10.97 -12.50 4.07
N LEU A 157 -9.88 -13.02 3.52
CA LEU A 157 -9.59 -14.46 3.39
C LEU A 157 -9.28 -15.13 4.72
N ILE A 158 -8.53 -14.46 5.60
CA ILE A 158 -8.01 -15.07 6.83
C ILE A 158 -9.03 -15.02 7.98
N GLY A 159 -9.95 -14.05 7.99
CA GLY A 159 -10.97 -13.99 9.03
C GLY A 159 -10.53 -13.26 10.30
N ASP A 160 -9.33 -13.58 10.78
CA ASP A 160 -8.80 -13.18 12.08
C ASP A 160 -7.62 -12.19 12.01
N GLU A 161 -7.62 -11.21 12.93
CA GLU A 161 -6.66 -10.10 12.95
C GLU A 161 -5.22 -10.54 13.21
N ARG A 162 -5.01 -11.46 14.16
CA ARG A 162 -3.68 -11.96 14.53
C ARG A 162 -2.98 -12.70 13.36
N PRO A 163 -3.56 -13.76 12.77
CA PRO A 163 -2.93 -14.46 11.65
C PRO A 163 -2.82 -13.59 10.39
N ALA A 164 -3.79 -12.73 10.11
CA ALA A 164 -3.68 -11.78 9.00
C ALA A 164 -2.51 -10.81 9.19
N GLY A 165 -2.34 -10.29 10.41
CA GLY A 165 -1.20 -9.47 10.77
C GLY A 165 0.13 -10.21 10.60
N ALA A 166 0.22 -11.48 11.02
CA ALA A 166 1.43 -12.30 10.83
C ALA A 166 1.76 -12.50 9.35
N ILE A 167 0.76 -12.77 8.50
CA ILE A 167 0.96 -12.93 7.06
C ILE A 167 1.47 -11.64 6.44
N LEU A 168 0.87 -10.49 6.76
CA LEU A 168 1.32 -9.20 6.23
C LEU A 168 2.74 -8.86 6.73
N ASN A 169 3.06 -9.13 7.99
CA ASN A 169 4.41 -8.92 8.54
C ASN A 169 5.48 -9.79 7.88
N THR A 170 5.12 -10.87 7.21
CA THR A 170 6.05 -11.71 6.46
C THR A 170 6.08 -11.34 4.98
N VAL A 171 4.91 -11.24 4.35
CA VAL A 171 4.79 -11.04 2.89
C VAL A 171 5.22 -9.63 2.50
N VAL A 172 4.84 -8.60 3.27
CA VAL A 172 5.14 -7.20 2.91
C VAL A 172 6.66 -6.95 2.92
N PRO A 173 7.43 -7.26 3.98
CA PRO A 173 8.88 -7.09 3.95
C PRO A 173 9.57 -7.94 2.88
N LEU A 174 9.07 -9.15 2.59
CA LEU A 174 9.62 -9.99 1.53
C LEU A 174 9.48 -9.33 0.15
N LEU A 175 8.29 -8.79 -0.16
CA LEU A 175 8.05 -8.07 -1.41
C LEU A 175 8.86 -6.77 -1.50
N VAL A 176 9.03 -6.06 -0.38
CA VAL A 176 9.90 -4.86 -0.29
C VAL A 176 11.36 -5.23 -0.53
N PHE A 177 11.84 -6.32 0.07
CA PHE A 177 13.20 -6.81 -0.14
C PHE A 177 13.45 -7.14 -1.61
N LEU A 178 12.58 -7.95 -2.21
CA LEU A 178 12.62 -8.27 -3.64
C LEU A 178 12.38 -7.05 -4.54
N GLY A 179 11.77 -5.99 -4.01
CA GLY A 179 11.61 -4.70 -4.69
C GLY A 179 12.87 -3.84 -4.69
N GLY A 180 13.91 -4.22 -3.94
CA GLY A 180 15.12 -3.41 -3.75
C GLY A 180 15.00 -2.34 -2.66
N GLY A 181 14.02 -2.48 -1.77
CA GLY A 181 13.75 -1.55 -0.68
C GLY A 181 14.84 -1.52 0.40
N TYR A 182 15.48 -2.65 0.67
CA TYR A 182 16.52 -2.79 1.69
C TYR A 182 17.93 -2.97 1.12
N THR A 183 18.04 -3.41 -0.12
CA THR A 183 19.33 -3.70 -0.78
C THR A 183 19.24 -3.31 -2.24
N ILE A 184 20.40 -2.96 -2.83
CA ILE A 184 20.52 -2.74 -4.26
C ILE A 184 20.53 -4.12 -4.92
N ILE A 185 19.56 -4.37 -5.80
CA ILE A 185 19.48 -5.65 -6.49
C ILE A 185 20.44 -5.64 -7.68
N PRO A 186 21.34 -6.63 -7.81
CA PRO A 186 22.28 -6.70 -8.92
C PRO A 186 21.56 -6.89 -10.27
N ASP A 187 22.27 -6.56 -11.35
CA ASP A 187 21.76 -6.69 -12.71
C ASP A 187 21.72 -8.14 -13.23
N SER A 188 22.33 -9.09 -12.51
CA SER A 188 22.34 -10.51 -12.86
C SER A 188 22.42 -11.43 -11.63
N GLY A 189 22.13 -12.72 -11.85
CA GLY A 189 22.21 -13.77 -10.83
C GLY A 189 20.90 -14.07 -10.13
N PHE A 190 20.93 -15.02 -9.20
CA PHE A 190 19.72 -15.59 -8.57
C PHE A 190 18.79 -14.52 -7.95
N LEU A 191 19.36 -13.53 -7.24
CA LEU A 191 18.58 -12.46 -6.62
C LEU A 191 17.87 -11.58 -7.67
N HIS A 192 18.50 -11.36 -8.84
CA HIS A 192 17.87 -10.68 -9.95
C HIS A 192 16.65 -11.46 -10.44
N ASP A 193 16.79 -12.75 -10.69
CA ASP A 193 15.74 -13.58 -11.28
C ASP A 193 14.49 -13.66 -10.39
N ILE A 194 14.67 -13.85 -9.07
CA ILE A 194 13.54 -13.93 -8.14
C ILE A 194 12.90 -12.56 -7.86
N SER A 195 13.66 -11.48 -7.99
CA SER A 195 13.16 -10.13 -7.68
C SER A 195 12.09 -9.65 -8.65
N VAL A 196 12.08 -10.18 -9.88
CA VAL A 196 11.08 -9.89 -10.92
C VAL A 196 9.66 -10.28 -10.46
N ALA A 197 9.55 -11.24 -9.54
CA ALA A 197 8.28 -11.65 -8.95
C ALA A 197 7.63 -10.56 -8.08
N SER A 198 8.42 -9.59 -7.58
CA SER A 198 7.88 -8.51 -6.76
C SER A 198 7.32 -7.37 -7.63
N PRO A 199 6.02 -7.03 -7.51
CA PRO A 199 5.46 -5.87 -8.20
C PRO A 199 6.13 -4.55 -7.78
N LEU A 200 6.64 -4.48 -6.54
CA LEU A 200 7.38 -3.33 -6.02
C LEU A 200 8.70 -3.08 -6.77
N ARG A 201 9.33 -4.13 -7.32
CA ARG A 201 10.55 -3.97 -8.14
C ARG A 201 10.27 -3.08 -9.34
N TRP A 202 9.16 -3.34 -10.02
CA TRP A 202 8.79 -2.60 -11.23
C TRP A 202 8.42 -1.14 -10.92
N ILE A 203 7.73 -0.90 -9.80
CA ILE A 203 7.44 0.46 -9.32
C ILE A 203 8.73 1.22 -9.01
N ASN A 204 9.64 0.62 -8.24
CA ASN A 204 10.91 1.22 -7.88
C ASN A 204 11.77 1.54 -9.11
N LEU A 205 11.90 0.58 -10.03
CA LEU A 205 12.63 0.80 -11.28
C LEU A 205 11.98 1.87 -12.15
N ALA A 206 10.64 1.95 -12.20
CA ALA A 206 9.94 2.98 -12.95
C ALA A 206 10.14 4.37 -12.34
N LEU A 207 10.11 4.51 -11.01
CA LEU A 207 10.40 5.77 -10.33
C LEU A 207 11.87 6.19 -10.51
N LEU A 208 12.82 5.26 -10.35
CA LEU A 208 14.24 5.53 -10.57
C LEU A 208 14.55 5.83 -12.04
N ALA A 209 13.90 5.17 -13.00
CA ALA A 209 14.08 5.47 -14.42
C ALA A 209 13.49 6.83 -14.80
N ALA A 210 12.46 7.31 -14.10
CA ALA A 210 11.87 8.63 -14.34
C ALA A 210 12.82 9.79 -13.98
N THR A 211 13.85 9.56 -13.17
CA THR A 211 14.88 10.57 -12.85
C THR A 211 15.87 10.76 -13.99
N ARG A 212 15.97 9.76 -14.89
CA ARG A 212 16.87 9.76 -16.04
C ARG A 212 16.18 10.37 -17.25
N PRO A 213 16.94 10.97 -18.20
CA PRO A 213 16.37 11.54 -19.43
C PRO A 213 15.87 10.48 -20.43
N GLU A 214 16.18 9.20 -20.20
CA GLU A 214 15.79 8.10 -21.08
C GLU A 214 14.28 7.77 -20.99
N PRO A 215 13.68 7.21 -22.06
CA PRO A 215 12.32 6.71 -22.02
C PRO A 215 12.13 5.66 -20.92
N ASN A 216 11.10 5.84 -20.09
CA ASN A 216 10.84 4.95 -18.96
C ASN A 216 10.26 3.60 -19.41
N ARG A 217 11.15 2.64 -19.72
CA ARG A 217 10.78 1.28 -20.12
C ARG A 217 10.07 0.46 -19.05
N TYR A 218 10.15 0.86 -17.77
CA TYR A 218 9.58 0.13 -16.64
C TYR A 218 8.18 0.60 -16.26
N LEU A 219 7.75 1.76 -16.76
CA LEU A 219 6.44 2.33 -16.47
C LEU A 219 5.30 1.39 -16.87
N LEU A 220 5.33 0.88 -18.11
CA LEU A 220 4.28 0.00 -18.61
C LEU A 220 4.26 -1.36 -17.89
N PRO A 221 5.40 -2.08 -17.72
CA PRO A 221 5.44 -3.29 -16.89
C PRO A 221 4.90 -3.08 -15.47
N ALA A 222 5.23 -1.97 -14.82
CA ALA A 222 4.75 -1.69 -13.47
C ALA A 222 3.22 -1.65 -13.39
N ILE A 223 2.57 -0.97 -14.35
CA ILE A 223 1.12 -0.88 -14.42
C ILE A 223 0.49 -2.24 -14.75
N LEU A 224 1.03 -2.95 -15.75
CA LEU A 224 0.52 -4.23 -16.23
C LEU A 224 0.69 -5.37 -15.23
N ILE A 225 1.62 -5.26 -14.29
CA ILE A 225 1.81 -6.27 -13.24
C ILE A 225 0.98 -5.91 -12.01
N CYS A 226 1.01 -4.65 -11.58
CA CYS A 226 0.37 -4.24 -10.33
C CYS A 226 -1.16 -4.19 -10.42
N LEU A 227 -1.74 -3.66 -11.50
CA LEU A 227 -3.20 -3.54 -11.61
C LEU A 227 -3.90 -4.90 -11.69
N PRO A 228 -3.45 -5.86 -12.53
CA PRO A 228 -4.04 -7.20 -12.54
C PRO A 228 -3.81 -7.95 -11.23
N ALA A 229 -2.64 -7.79 -10.59
CA ALA A 229 -2.40 -8.38 -9.27
C ALA A 229 -3.38 -7.83 -8.21
N ALA A 230 -3.61 -6.52 -8.21
CA ALA A 230 -4.61 -5.89 -7.33
C ALA A 230 -6.03 -6.40 -7.63
N ALA A 231 -6.41 -6.50 -8.91
CA ALA A 231 -7.69 -7.03 -9.32
C ALA A 231 -7.90 -8.50 -8.90
N LEU A 232 -6.86 -9.33 -9.07
CA LEU A 232 -6.85 -10.73 -8.65
C LEU A 232 -7.02 -10.85 -7.12
N LEU A 233 -6.28 -10.05 -6.35
CA LEU A 233 -6.40 -10.02 -4.89
C LEU A 233 -7.81 -9.65 -4.44
N LEU A 234 -8.44 -8.65 -5.07
CA LEU A 234 -9.82 -8.27 -4.78
C LEU A 234 -10.82 -9.36 -5.20
N ALA A 235 -10.59 -10.04 -6.33
CA ALA A 235 -11.41 -11.16 -6.77
C ALA A 235 -11.34 -12.32 -5.75
N LEU A 236 -10.15 -12.69 -5.29
CA LEU A 236 -9.96 -13.68 -4.23
C LEU A 236 -10.63 -13.25 -2.92
N ALA A 237 -10.48 -11.98 -2.55
CA ALA A 237 -11.11 -11.40 -1.35
C ALA A 237 -12.64 -11.54 -1.37
N SER A 238 -13.27 -11.45 -2.55
CA SER A 238 -14.71 -11.61 -2.71
C SER A 238 -15.20 -13.04 -2.39
N LEU A 239 -14.36 -14.05 -2.64
CA LEU A 239 -14.65 -15.46 -2.35
C LEU A 239 -14.61 -15.78 -0.85
N GLY A 240 -13.72 -15.12 -0.11
CA GLY A 240 -13.52 -15.35 1.32
C GLY A 240 -14.61 -14.77 2.24
N GLN A 241 -15.62 -14.08 1.71
CA GLN A 241 -16.59 -13.40 2.56
C GLN A 241 -17.69 -14.34 3.09
N PRO A 242 -17.89 -14.42 4.42
CA PRO A 242 -18.91 -15.28 5.02
C PRO A 242 -20.30 -14.91 4.50
N ARG A 243 -21.13 -15.94 4.23
CA ARG A 243 -22.50 -15.74 3.74
C ARG A 243 -23.34 -15.11 4.87
N PRO A 244 -24.15 -14.06 4.62
CA PRO A 244 -25.09 -13.60 5.61
C PRO A 244 -26.03 -14.78 5.85
N ALA A 245 -26.02 -15.29 7.07
CA ALA A 245 -27.01 -16.25 7.48
C ALA A 245 -28.37 -15.57 7.28
N LEU A 246 -29.28 -16.23 6.55
CA LEU A 246 -30.71 -15.89 6.50
C LEU A 246 -31.37 -16.17 7.86
N ALA A 247 -30.74 -15.72 8.96
CA ALA A 247 -31.10 -16.03 10.34
C ALA A 247 -32.20 -15.09 10.88
N GLY A 248 -33.08 -14.59 10.02
CA GLY A 248 -34.21 -13.73 10.38
C GLY A 248 -35.58 -14.38 10.26
N LEU A 249 -35.71 -15.59 9.69
CA LEU A 249 -37.02 -16.15 9.33
C LEU A 249 -37.44 -17.41 10.11
N LYS A 250 -36.77 -17.77 11.21
CA LYS A 250 -37.06 -19.05 11.90
C LYS A 250 -37.52 -19.02 13.37
N THR A 251 -37.80 -17.89 14.00
CA THR A 251 -38.23 -17.89 15.43
C THR A 251 -39.45 -17.05 15.78
N ARG A 252 -40.29 -16.66 14.81
CA ARG A 252 -41.64 -16.09 15.10
C ARG A 252 -42.78 -17.01 14.66
N ARG A 253 -42.74 -18.28 15.05
CA ARG A 253 -43.96 -19.09 15.19
C ARG A 253 -43.73 -20.16 16.24
N ALA A 254 -44.27 -19.93 17.43
CA ALA A 254 -45.13 -20.85 18.19
C ALA A 254 -45.26 -20.36 19.64
N PRO A 255 -46.34 -20.73 20.33
CA PRO A 255 -47.74 -20.82 19.92
C PRO A 255 -48.58 -19.63 20.42
#